data_AF-R7NDI1-F1
#
_entry.id   AF-R7NDI1-F1
#
_cell.length_a   1.000
_cell.length_b   1.000
_cell.length_c   1.000
_cell.angle_alpha   90.00
_cell.angle_beta   90.00
_cell.angle_gamma   90.00
#
_symmetry.space_group_name_H-M   'P 1'
#
loop_
_entity.id
_entity.type
_entity.pdbx_description
1 polymer ?
#
loop_
_entity_poly.entity_id
_entity_poly.type
_entity_poly.pdbx_seq_one_letter_code
_entity_poly.pdbx_strand_id
1 'polypeptide(L)'
;MQSSYWGYWLVVMGVAIVGLMISVQGITTNTTQDSYAIREIAEASMLDAVDYAYYRDYNEVKIDKEKFMEVFIRRVAETMGANDTYEVNFYAIYEAPPKVSVEIKSNSGANFVSANGYDTISRVDAIIQIHAENYNKD
;
A
#
# COMPACT_ATOMS: atom_id res chain seq x y z
N MET A 1 48.27 24.78 11.17
CA MET A 1 46.85 24.95 11.57
C MET A 1 45.86 24.78 10.41
N GLN A 2 46.30 24.77 9.14
CA GLN A 2 45.41 24.60 7.97
C GLN A 2 44.98 23.13 7.73
N SER A 3 45.78 22.15 8.18
CA SER A 3 45.49 20.71 8.02
C SER A 3 44.38 20.18 8.94
N SER A 4 44.10 20.84 10.07
CA SER A 4 42.98 20.46 10.96
C SER A 4 41.60 20.76 10.37
N TYR A 5 41.50 21.74 9.47
CA TYR A 5 40.22 22.04 8.80
C TYR A 5 39.76 20.88 7.91
N TRP A 6 40.70 20.15 7.32
CA TRP A 6 40.39 19.02 6.46
C TRP A 6 39.80 17.84 7.25
N GLY A 7 40.33 17.59 8.44
CA GLY A 7 39.77 16.59 9.37
C GLY A 7 38.37 16.95 9.86
N TYR A 8 38.14 18.22 10.23
CA TYR A 8 36.81 18.69 10.62
C TYR A 8 35.79 18.54 9.47
N TRP A 9 36.19 18.89 8.25
CA TRP A 9 35.34 18.77 7.07
C TRP A 9 34.98 17.32 6.75
N LEU A 10 35.93 16.40 6.92
CA LEU A 10 35.71 14.96 6.74
C LEU A 10 34.71 14.41 7.77
N VAL A 11 34.81 14.83 9.04
CA VAL A 11 33.85 14.44 10.09
C VAL A 11 32.44 14.96 9.79
N VAL A 12 32.31 16.23 9.38
CA VAL A 12 31.01 16.82 9.01
C VAL A 12 30.40 16.10 7.81
N MET A 13 31.19 15.76 6.79
CA MET A 13 30.72 14.96 5.66
C MET A 13 30.28 13.56 6.07
N GLY A 14 30.99 12.91 7.00
CA GLY A 14 30.58 11.61 7.54
C GLY A 14 29.20 11.65 8.20
N VAL A 15 28.93 12.67 9.03
CA VAL A 15 27.62 12.86 9.67
C VAL A 15 26.54 13.15 8.62
N ALA A 16 26.85 13.95 7.60
CA ALA A 16 25.92 14.24 6.51
C ALA A 16 25.54 12.98 5.71
N ILE A 17 26.51 12.12 5.40
CA ILE A 17 26.27 10.85 4.69
C ILE A 17 25.40 9.90 5.53
N VAL A 18 25.66 9.79 6.84
CA VAL A 18 24.84 8.97 7.73
C VAL A 18 23.41 9.51 7.82
N GLY A 19 23.24 10.83 7.95
CA GLY A 19 21.92 11.48 7.95
C GLY A 19 21.14 11.24 6.64
N LEU A 20 21.81 11.32 5.49
CA LEU A 20 21.24 10.99 4.19
C LEU A 20 20.85 9.51 4.10
N MET A 21 21.68 8.60 4.59
CA MET A 21 21.39 7.16 4.58
C MET A 21 20.16 6.79 5.41
N ILE A 22 19.99 7.40 6.59
CA ILE A 22 18.79 7.19 7.42
C ILE A 22 17.55 7.72 6.70
N SER A 23 17.65 8.86 6.02
CA SER A 23 16.54 9.42 5.24
C SER A 23 16.14 8.54 4.07
N VAL A 24 17.11 7.99 3.32
CA VAL A 24 16.83 7.07 2.20
C VAL A 24 16.20 5.78 2.70
N GLN A 25 16.70 5.23 3.81
CA GLN A 25 16.14 4.03 4.42
C GLN A 25 14.67 4.23 4.83
N GLY A 26 14.34 5.34 5.50
CA GLY A 26 12.95 5.62 5.87
C GLY A 26 12.00 5.67 4.66
N ILE A 27 12.45 6.27 3.55
CA ILE A 27 11.67 6.29 2.30
C ILE A 27 11.48 4.85 1.78
N THR A 28 12.57 4.10 1.58
CA THR A 28 12.49 2.78 0.94
C THR A 28 11.81 1.71 1.79
N THR A 29 11.92 1.75 3.13
CA THR A 29 11.24 0.78 4.00
C THR A 29 9.75 1.05 4.11
N ASN A 30 9.35 2.31 4.24
CA ASN A 30 7.94 2.67 4.37
C ASN A 30 7.18 2.39 3.06
N THR A 31 7.77 2.76 1.91
CA THR A 31 7.18 2.49 0.59
C THR A 31 6.93 1.01 0.31
N THR A 32 7.85 0.13 0.74
CA THR A 32 7.72 -1.32 0.52
C THR A 32 6.70 -1.93 1.47
N GLN A 33 6.74 -1.57 2.76
CA GLN A 33 5.75 -2.01 3.74
C GLN A 33 4.32 -1.61 3.34
N ASP A 34 4.10 -0.34 2.95
CA ASP A 34 2.80 0.16 2.53
C ASP A 34 2.31 -0.61 1.31
N SER A 35 3.15 -0.84 0.29
CA SER A 35 2.74 -1.61 -0.89
C SER A 35 2.32 -3.05 -0.58
N TYR A 36 2.96 -3.72 0.38
CA TYR A 36 2.57 -5.06 0.81
C TYR A 36 1.27 -5.05 1.62
N ALA A 37 1.16 -4.12 2.58
CA ALA A 37 -0.02 -3.97 3.41
C ALA A 37 -1.27 -3.66 2.57
N ILE A 38 -1.16 -2.76 1.60
CA ILE A 38 -2.27 -2.40 0.70
C ILE A 38 -2.72 -3.60 -0.14
N ARG A 39 -1.77 -4.44 -0.59
CA ARG A 39 -2.11 -5.66 -1.33
C ARG A 39 -2.89 -6.65 -0.47
N GLU A 40 -2.44 -6.89 0.76
CA GLU A 40 -3.14 -7.78 1.69
C GLU A 40 -4.53 -7.24 2.04
N ILE A 41 -4.65 -5.94 2.30
CA ILE A 41 -5.92 -5.28 2.59
C ILE A 41 -6.86 -5.36 1.38
N ALA A 42 -6.35 -5.14 0.16
CA ALA A 42 -7.15 -5.25 -1.06
C ALA A 42 -7.68 -6.67 -1.25
N GLU A 43 -6.82 -7.69 -1.17
CA GLU A 43 -7.21 -9.09 -1.33
C GLU A 43 -8.24 -9.52 -0.28
N ALA A 44 -8.01 -9.19 0.99
CA ALA A 44 -8.91 -9.53 2.08
C ALA A 44 -10.26 -8.78 1.97
N SER A 45 -10.23 -7.48 1.61
CA SER A 45 -11.46 -6.68 1.48
C SER A 45 -12.28 -7.13 0.28
N MET A 46 -11.63 -7.61 -0.78
CA MET A 46 -12.33 -8.22 -1.90
C MET A 46 -13.02 -9.53 -1.50
N LEU A 47 -12.36 -10.38 -0.72
CA LEU A 47 -12.93 -11.63 -0.22
C LEU A 47 -14.21 -11.39 0.61
N ASP A 48 -14.17 -10.42 1.52
CA ASP A 48 -15.31 -10.11 2.39
C ASP A 48 -16.48 -9.43 1.66
N ALA A 49 -16.19 -8.81 0.50
CA ALA A 49 -17.17 -8.14 -0.34
C ALA A 49 -17.85 -9.06 -1.37
N VAL A 50 -17.47 -10.35 -1.43
CA VAL A 50 -18.11 -11.34 -2.30
C VAL A 50 -19.58 -11.55 -1.91
N ASP A 51 -20.46 -11.51 -2.90
CA ASP A 51 -21.87 -11.86 -2.73
C ASP A 51 -22.07 -13.38 -2.85
N TYR A 52 -22.14 -14.04 -1.70
CA TYR A 52 -22.40 -15.48 -1.62
C TYR A 52 -23.82 -15.88 -2.03
N ALA A 53 -24.80 -14.96 -1.93
CA ALA A 53 -26.17 -15.25 -2.35
C ALA A 53 -26.24 -15.31 -3.88
N TYR A 54 -25.62 -14.34 -4.56
CA TYR A 54 -25.52 -14.33 -6.02
C TYR A 54 -24.73 -15.53 -6.56
N TYR A 55 -23.64 -15.90 -5.87
CA TYR A 55 -22.85 -17.08 -6.24
C TYR A 55 -23.68 -18.38 -6.18
N ARG A 56 -24.57 -18.53 -5.20
CA ARG A 56 -25.41 -19.73 -5.07
C ARG A 56 -26.42 -19.86 -6.21
N ASP A 57 -26.96 -18.74 -6.67
CA ASP A 57 -28.09 -18.72 -7.60
C ASP A 57 -27.63 -18.72 -9.07
N TYR A 58 -26.49 -18.09 -9.38
CA TYR A 58 -25.97 -17.91 -10.75
C TYR A 58 -24.62 -18.59 -10.99
N ASN A 59 -23.97 -19.13 -9.95
CA ASN A 59 -22.66 -19.78 -10.02
C ASN A 59 -21.53 -18.88 -10.57
N GLU A 60 -21.74 -17.55 -10.52
CA GLU A 60 -20.80 -16.51 -10.91
C GLU A 60 -20.38 -15.71 -9.66
N VAL A 61 -19.09 -15.39 -9.55
CA VAL A 61 -18.61 -14.53 -8.47
C VAL A 61 -18.81 -13.07 -8.85
N LYS A 62 -19.59 -12.39 -8.01
CA LYS A 62 -19.83 -10.97 -8.05
C LYS A 62 -19.37 -10.34 -6.74
N ILE A 63 -18.76 -9.16 -6.82
CA ILE A 63 -18.42 -8.35 -5.64
C ILE A 63 -19.43 -7.20 -5.51
N ASP A 64 -19.77 -6.83 -4.28
CA ASP A 64 -20.49 -5.58 -4.01
C ASP A 64 -19.47 -4.44 -3.86
N LYS A 65 -19.57 -3.43 -4.73
CA LYS A 65 -18.65 -2.28 -4.75
C LYS A 65 -18.70 -1.45 -3.46
N GLU A 66 -19.88 -1.29 -2.86
CA GLU A 66 -20.07 -0.43 -1.69
C GLU A 66 -19.54 -1.12 -0.45
N LYS A 67 -19.83 -2.41 -0.32
CA LYS A 67 -19.28 -3.26 0.74
C LYS A 67 -17.77 -3.37 0.65
N PHE A 68 -17.22 -3.48 -0.57
CA PHE A 68 -15.77 -3.47 -0.79
C PHE A 68 -15.14 -2.17 -0.27
N MET A 69 -15.67 -1.02 -0.67
CA MET A 69 -15.13 0.28 -0.28
C MET A 69 -15.18 0.49 1.24
N GLU A 70 -16.27 0.09 1.90
CA GLU A 70 -16.42 0.17 3.36
C GLU A 70 -15.36 -0.67 4.09
N VAL A 71 -15.25 -1.95 3.73
CA VAL A 71 -14.32 -2.88 4.37
C VAL A 71 -12.88 -2.47 4.08
N PHE A 72 -12.60 -2.00 2.86
CA PHE A 72 -11.28 -1.52 2.47
C PHE A 72 -10.85 -0.32 3.30
N ILE A 73 -11.69 0.72 3.40
CA ILE A 73 -11.37 1.93 4.19
C ILE A 73 -11.19 1.57 5.67
N ARG A 74 -12.04 0.69 6.22
CA ARG A 74 -11.91 0.21 7.61
C ARG A 74 -10.57 -0.49 7.83
N ARG A 75 -10.21 -1.45 6.97
CA ARG A 75 -8.94 -2.18 7.11
C ARG A 75 -7.71 -1.31 6.88
N VAL A 76 -7.78 -0.35 5.96
CA VAL A 76 -6.73 0.67 5.78
C VAL A 76 -6.52 1.45 7.07
N ALA A 77 -7.59 1.91 7.71
CA ALA A 77 -7.49 2.65 8.98
C ALA A 77 -6.96 1.81 10.14
N GLU A 78 -7.23 0.49 10.17
CA GLU A 78 -6.73 -0.42 11.21
C GLU A 78 -5.28 -0.86 10.99
N THR A 79 -4.84 -0.95 9.74
CA THR A 79 -3.53 -1.55 9.38
C THR A 79 -2.45 -0.49 9.14
N MET A 80 -2.81 0.68 8.64
CA MET A 80 -1.85 1.75 8.34
C MET A 80 -1.60 2.60 9.60
N GLY A 81 -0.35 3.01 9.80
CA GLY A 81 0.08 3.66 11.04
C GLY A 81 -0.56 5.04 11.27
N ALA A 82 -0.90 5.36 12.52
CA ALA A 82 -1.60 6.60 12.90
C ALA A 82 -0.81 7.91 12.66
N ASN A 83 0.45 7.83 12.23
CA ASN A 83 1.35 9.00 12.08
C ASN A 83 1.45 9.52 10.64
N ASP A 84 0.96 8.75 9.66
CA ASP A 84 1.00 9.12 8.24
C ASP A 84 -0.42 9.40 7.75
N THR A 85 -0.56 10.38 6.84
CA THR A 85 -1.84 10.66 6.20
C THR A 85 -1.90 9.95 4.86
N TYR A 86 -2.95 9.13 4.69
CA TYR A 86 -3.18 8.33 3.49
C TYR A 86 -4.37 8.86 2.69
N GLU A 87 -4.15 9.19 1.42
CA GLU A 87 -5.21 9.50 0.45
C GLU A 87 -5.50 8.24 -0.36
N VAL A 88 -6.71 7.69 -0.25
CA VAL A 88 -7.16 6.49 -0.96
C VAL A 88 -7.95 6.89 -2.20
N ASN A 89 -7.46 6.50 -3.38
CA ASN A 89 -8.12 6.72 -4.66
C ASN A 89 -8.50 5.39 -5.31
N PHE A 90 -9.81 5.19 -5.53
CA PHE A 90 -10.35 4.03 -6.25
C PHE A 90 -10.43 4.37 -7.75
N TYR A 91 -9.63 3.69 -8.58
CA TYR A 91 -9.57 3.97 -10.02
C TYR A 91 -10.62 3.19 -10.82
N ALA A 92 -10.86 1.93 -10.44
CA ALA A 92 -11.88 1.11 -11.06
C ALA A 92 -12.30 -0.01 -10.12
N ILE A 93 -13.60 -0.15 -9.89
CA ILE A 93 -14.21 -1.27 -9.19
C ILE A 93 -15.23 -1.89 -10.15
N TYR A 94 -14.93 -3.09 -10.65
CA TYR A 94 -15.81 -3.87 -11.50
C TYR A 94 -16.44 -4.99 -10.68
N GLU A 95 -17.77 -5.09 -10.73
CA GLU A 95 -18.52 -6.09 -9.96
C GLU A 95 -18.44 -7.49 -10.59
N ALA A 96 -18.45 -7.57 -11.93
CA ALA A 96 -18.34 -8.79 -12.70
C ALA A 96 -17.63 -8.52 -14.05
N PRO A 97 -16.46 -9.13 -14.33
CA PRO A 97 -15.63 -9.93 -13.42
C PRO A 97 -15.04 -9.06 -12.28
N PRO A 98 -14.84 -9.62 -11.08
CA PRO A 98 -14.39 -8.87 -9.90
C PRO A 98 -12.94 -8.37 -10.08
N LYS A 99 -12.81 -7.09 -10.44
CA LYS A 99 -11.53 -6.38 -10.56
C LYS A 99 -11.59 -5.10 -9.75
N VAL A 100 -10.56 -4.87 -8.94
CA VAL A 100 -10.37 -3.64 -8.17
C VAL A 100 -8.99 -3.06 -8.47
N SER A 101 -8.93 -1.75 -8.68
CA SER A 101 -7.69 -0.97 -8.74
C SER A 101 -7.75 0.12 -7.68
N VAL A 102 -6.80 0.09 -6.74
CA VAL A 102 -6.68 1.08 -5.66
C VAL A 102 -5.29 1.70 -5.68
N GLU A 103 -5.25 3.02 -5.55
CA GLU A 103 -4.02 3.76 -5.27
C GLU A 103 -4.10 4.40 -3.90
N ILE A 104 -2.98 4.40 -3.21
CA ILE A 104 -2.83 5.11 -1.96
C ILE A 104 -1.62 6.03 -2.10
N LYS A 105 -1.85 7.32 -1.82
CA LYS A 105 -0.78 8.28 -1.60
C LYS A 105 -0.52 8.38 -0.10
N SER A 106 0.73 8.21 0.28
CA SER A 106 1.21 8.29 1.66
C SER A 106 2.09 9.52 1.79
N ASN A 107 1.72 10.44 2.67
CA ASN A 107 2.60 11.55 3.05
C ASN A 107 3.36 11.15 4.32
N SER A 108 4.63 10.79 4.16
CA SER A 108 5.52 10.46 5.28
C SER A 108 6.25 11.69 5.79
N GLY A 109 6.40 11.77 7.11
CA GLY A 109 6.90 12.93 7.85
C GLY A 109 8.30 13.46 7.47
N ALA A 110 8.63 14.62 8.06
CA ALA A 110 9.85 15.37 7.79
C ALA A 110 11.13 14.52 7.91
N ASN A 111 12.01 14.63 6.92
CA ASN A 111 13.23 13.85 6.80
C ASN A 111 14.44 14.77 6.57
N PHE A 112 15.67 14.24 6.67
CA PHE A 112 16.91 15.03 6.51
C PHE A 112 16.97 15.81 5.18
N VAL A 113 16.24 15.35 4.15
CA VAL A 113 16.17 15.93 2.81
C VAL A 113 15.00 16.92 2.63
N SER A 114 13.91 16.78 3.40
CA SER A 114 12.70 17.60 3.24
C SER A 114 12.01 17.86 4.58
N ALA A 115 11.92 19.13 4.97
CA ALA A 115 11.23 19.56 6.18
C ALA A 115 9.70 19.39 6.11
N ASN A 116 9.14 19.29 4.90
CA ASN A 116 7.69 19.17 4.66
C ASN A 116 7.23 17.73 4.37
N GLY A 117 8.11 16.74 4.58
CA GLY A 117 7.83 15.34 4.24
C GLY A 117 8.02 15.03 2.76
N TYR A 118 7.63 13.82 2.37
CA TYR A 118 7.67 13.33 0.99
C TYR A 118 6.43 12.49 0.70
N ASP A 119 5.90 12.62 -0.51
CA ASP A 119 4.74 11.86 -0.97
C ASP A 119 5.21 10.59 -1.69
N THR A 120 4.64 9.44 -1.29
CA THR A 120 4.83 8.15 -1.93
C THR A 120 3.51 7.69 -2.53
N ILE A 121 3.51 7.36 -3.82
CA ILE A 121 2.35 6.81 -4.51
C ILE A 121 2.55 5.30 -4.69
N SER A 122 1.65 4.51 -4.10
CA SER A 122 1.59 3.06 -4.28
C SER A 122 0.27 2.68 -4.95
N ARG A 123 0.34 1.86 -6.00
CA ARG A 123 -0.83 1.39 -6.73
C ARG A 123 -0.88 -0.13 -6.74
N VAL A 124 -2.03 -0.67 -6.38
CA VAL A 124 -2.29 -2.11 -6.37
C VAL A 124 -3.50 -2.40 -7.24
N ASP A 125 -3.31 -3.33 -8.18
CA ASP A 125 -4.39 -3.94 -8.94
C ASP A 125 -4.65 -5.34 -8.40
N ALA A 126 -5.89 -5.62 -8.01
CA ALA A 126 -6.32 -6.91 -7.49
C ALA A 126 -7.47 -7.47 -8.34
N ILE A 127 -7.40 -8.76 -8.64
CA ILE A 127 -8.42 -9.49 -9.40
C ILE A 127 -8.71 -10.78 -8.63
N ILE A 128 -9.98 -11.05 -8.35
CA ILE A 128 -10.38 -12.38 -7.85
C ILE A 128 -10.57 -13.29 -9.06
N GLN A 129 -9.85 -14.41 -9.09
CA GLN A 129 -10.06 -15.48 -10.06
C GLN A 129 -10.58 -16.72 -9.32
N ILE A 130 -11.67 -17.31 -9.83
CA ILE A 130 -12.14 -18.60 -9.35
C ILE A 130 -11.35 -19.67 -10.11
N HIS A 131 -10.54 -20.46 -9.40
CA HIS A 131 -9.96 -21.68 -9.97
C HIS A 131 -11.00 -22.79 -9.84
N ALA A 132 -11.78 -23.03 -10.91
CA ALA A 132 -12.67 -24.19 -10.95
C ALA A 132 -11.82 -25.45 -11.14
N GLU A 133 -11.45 -26.12 -10.04
CA GLU A 133 -10.91 -27.47 -10.11
C GLU A 133 -12.04 -28.40 -10.56
N ASN A 134 -11.94 -28.91 -11.79
CA ASN A 134 -12.87 -29.90 -12.32
C ASN A 134 -12.75 -31.18 -11.49
N TYR A 135 -13.63 -31.34 -10.50
CA TYR A 135 -13.76 -32.58 -9.75
C TYR A 135 -14.46 -33.62 -10.64
N ASN A 136 -13.70 -34.26 -11.53
CA ASN A 136 -14.13 -35.46 -12.24
C ASN A 136 -14.37 -36.57 -11.19
N LYS A 137 -15.64 -36.79 -10.83
CA LYS A 137 -16.08 -38.04 -10.22
C LYS A 137 -16.32 -39.06 -11.34
N ASP A 138 -15.32 -39.90 -11.58
CA ASP A 138 -15.55 -41.24 -12.11
C ASP A 138 -16.18 -42.13 -11.02
#